data_AF-A0A9Q7WHQ3-F1
#
_entry.id   AF-A0A9Q7WHQ3-F1
#
_cell.length_a   1.000
_cell.length_b   1.000
_cell.length_c   1.000
_cell.angle_alpha   90.00
_cell.angle_beta   90.00
_cell.angle_gamma   90.00
#
_symmetry.space_group_name_H-M   'P 1'
#
loop_
_entity.id
_entity.type
_entity.pdbx_description
1 polymer ?
#
loop_
_entity_poly.entity_id
_entity_poly.type
_entity_poly.pdbx_seq_one_letter_code
_entity_poly.pdbx_strand_id
1 'polypeptide(L)'
;MRPLCARALGAGAAVALLLGPSVLVYTNEVGSRGTSSAAEAVSWVMTDAERIGDDVGKFSFVTPPGWKPSEEKKLTYGTTLLTNSAMPDGVVVLGPLDLKLFASSYPDNRKAATRLASDMGSFLTPYPGNRINWEEGLFEADGLPAASAYYETRYDDPHRENGQMWAAVIGNAPFRVFLLWRGTQSSPIDRAQAQALAESVQMY
;
A
#
# COMPACT_ATOMS: atom_id res chain seq x y z
N MET A 1 0.00 33.72 -42.64
CA MET A 1 -0.78 32.48 -42.85
C MET A 1 -0.08 31.34 -42.10
N ARG A 2 -0.79 30.64 -41.20
CA ARG A 2 -0.34 29.35 -40.62
C ARG A 2 -0.58 28.22 -41.63
N PRO A 3 0.08 27.06 -41.44
CA PRO A 3 -0.72 25.92 -40.97
C PRO A 3 -0.08 25.16 -39.79
N LEU A 4 -0.97 24.58 -38.97
CA LEU A 4 -0.76 23.56 -37.94
C LEU A 4 -0.50 22.19 -38.58
N CYS A 5 0.34 21.35 -37.95
CA CYS A 5 0.23 19.88 -37.90
C CYS A 5 0.95 19.42 -36.60
N ALA A 6 0.25 19.21 -35.49
CA ALA A 6 -0.39 17.94 -35.09
C ALA A 6 0.60 16.77 -35.03
N ARG A 7 1.20 16.53 -33.86
CA ARG A 7 1.89 15.27 -33.55
C ARG A 7 0.99 14.51 -32.58
N ALA A 8 0.33 13.48 -33.11
CA ALA A 8 -0.52 12.57 -32.35
C ALA A 8 0.37 11.74 -31.41
N LEU A 9 0.10 11.80 -30.09
CA LEU A 9 0.49 10.72 -29.18
C LEU A 9 -0.45 9.55 -29.47
N GLY A 10 0.01 8.59 -30.28
CA GLY A 10 -0.66 7.31 -30.43
C GLY A 10 -0.44 6.46 -29.18
N ALA A 11 -1.51 6.20 -28.43
CA ALA A 11 -1.52 5.16 -27.41
C ALA A 11 -1.41 3.80 -28.13
N GLY A 12 -0.23 3.18 -28.09
CA GLY A 12 0.02 1.87 -28.68
C GLY A 12 -0.28 0.76 -27.67
N ALA A 13 -1.27 -0.08 -27.96
CA ALA A 13 -1.60 -1.24 -27.14
C ALA A 13 -0.52 -2.34 -27.29
N ALA A 14 0.06 -2.78 -26.19
CA ALA A 14 0.90 -3.98 -26.15
C ALA A 14 0.00 -5.22 -25.99
N VAL A 15 0.17 -6.21 -26.86
CA VAL A 15 -0.51 -7.51 -26.76
C VAL A 15 0.46 -8.50 -26.10
N ALA A 16 0.09 -8.97 -24.91
CA ALA A 16 0.79 -10.02 -24.18
C ALA A 16 0.14 -11.38 -24.46
N LEU A 17 0.91 -12.37 -24.93
CA LEU A 17 0.48 -13.77 -24.97
C LEU A 17 1.23 -14.57 -23.90
N LEU A 18 0.47 -15.17 -22.97
CA LEU A 18 0.98 -16.10 -21.96
C LEU A 18 1.08 -17.50 -22.56
N LEU A 19 2.31 -18.00 -22.72
CA LEU A 19 2.59 -19.39 -23.09
C LEU A 19 3.29 -20.09 -21.94
N GLY A 20 2.52 -20.62 -20.98
CA GLY A 20 3.02 -21.46 -19.90
C GLY A 20 3.81 -20.72 -18.81
N PRO A 21 4.28 -21.43 -17.77
CA PRO A 21 4.53 -20.86 -16.45
C PRO A 21 5.81 -20.00 -16.30
N SER A 22 6.52 -19.57 -17.35
CA SER A 22 7.76 -18.80 -17.13
C SER A 22 8.25 -17.87 -18.25
N VAL A 23 7.54 -17.67 -19.37
CA VAL A 23 8.04 -16.75 -20.42
C VAL A 23 6.92 -15.91 -20.99
N LEU A 24 7.12 -14.59 -20.93
CA LEU A 24 6.24 -13.61 -21.53
C LEU A 24 6.98 -12.96 -22.70
N VAL A 25 6.47 -13.17 -23.92
CA VAL A 25 7.09 -12.67 -25.16
C VAL A 25 6.29 -11.48 -25.65
N TYR A 26 6.96 -10.35 -25.85
CA TYR A 26 6.37 -9.17 -26.47
C TYR A 26 6.80 -9.05 -27.93
N THR A 27 5.88 -8.56 -28.77
CA THR A 27 6.19 -8.08 -30.12
C THR A 27 5.78 -6.61 -30.19
N ASN A 28 6.73 -5.70 -30.38
CA ASN A 28 6.43 -4.36 -30.89
C ASN A 28 6.49 -4.39 -32.43
N GLU A 29 5.83 -3.43 -33.10
CA GLU A 29 5.79 -3.37 -34.59
C GLU A 29 7.17 -3.16 -35.24
N VAL A 30 8.22 -3.01 -34.44
CA VAL A 30 9.64 -2.95 -34.87
C VAL A 30 10.35 -4.28 -34.55
N GLY A 31 9.70 -5.42 -34.77
CA GLY A 31 10.34 -6.73 -35.02
C GLY A 31 11.42 -7.23 -34.04
N SER A 32 11.51 -6.71 -32.80
CA SER A 32 12.55 -7.10 -31.85
C SER A 32 11.97 -8.04 -30.79
N ARG A 33 12.41 -9.30 -30.81
CA ARG A 33 12.10 -10.29 -29.76
C ARG A 33 13.11 -10.13 -28.62
N GLY A 34 12.71 -9.48 -27.54
CA GLY A 34 13.43 -9.51 -26.27
C GLY A 34 12.85 -10.56 -25.33
N THR A 35 13.72 -11.29 -24.62
CA THR A 35 13.33 -12.13 -23.48
C THR A 35 13.69 -11.39 -22.20
N SER A 36 12.69 -10.86 -21.49
CA SER A 36 12.88 -10.29 -20.15
C SER A 36 12.56 -11.36 -19.09
N SER A 37 13.30 -11.36 -17.99
CA SER A 37 12.97 -12.19 -16.82
C SER A 37 11.58 -11.83 -16.30
N ALA A 38 10.85 -12.79 -15.73
CA ALA A 38 9.59 -12.50 -15.04
C ALA A 38 9.73 -11.41 -13.96
N ALA A 39 10.91 -11.27 -13.34
CA ALA A 39 11.20 -10.22 -12.37
C ALA A 39 11.34 -8.82 -12.99
N GLU A 40 11.94 -8.72 -14.18
CA GLU A 40 11.94 -7.46 -14.96
C GLU A 40 10.56 -7.20 -15.57
N ALA A 41 9.81 -8.26 -15.92
CA ALA A 41 8.44 -8.15 -16.40
C ALA A 41 7.48 -7.54 -15.37
N VAL A 42 7.66 -7.90 -14.11
CA VAL A 42 6.90 -7.30 -13.01
C VAL A 42 7.30 -5.83 -12.81
N SER A 43 8.54 -5.42 -13.10
CA SER A 43 8.95 -4.02 -12.93
C SER A 43 8.44 -3.08 -14.02
N TRP A 44 8.26 -3.54 -15.27
CA TRP A 44 7.70 -2.70 -16.34
C TRP A 44 6.17 -2.79 -16.53
N VAL A 45 5.49 -3.79 -15.93
CA VAL A 45 4.01 -3.75 -15.79
C VAL A 45 3.58 -2.80 -14.68
N MET A 46 4.46 -2.50 -13.72
CA MET A 46 4.21 -1.53 -12.65
C MET A 46 4.43 -0.06 -13.09
N THR A 47 4.90 0.19 -14.32
CA THR A 47 5.25 1.55 -14.79
C THR A 47 4.08 2.38 -15.32
N ASP A 48 2.84 2.02 -14.99
CA ASP A 48 1.75 3.01 -14.86
C ASP A 48 0.69 2.56 -13.84
N ALA A 49 1.14 1.97 -12.73
CA ALA A 49 0.30 1.99 -11.53
C ALA A 49 0.27 3.45 -11.06
N GLU A 50 -0.91 4.07 -11.13
CA GLU A 50 -1.11 5.50 -10.84
C GLU A 50 -0.52 5.84 -9.47
N ARG A 51 0.69 6.41 -9.48
CA ARG A 51 1.34 6.91 -8.26
C ARG A 51 0.52 8.09 -7.78
N ILE A 52 0.01 7.99 -6.58
CA ILE A 52 -0.86 9.00 -5.98
C ILE A 52 -0.01 9.88 -5.08
N GLY A 53 -0.09 11.20 -5.28
CA GLY A 53 0.52 12.20 -4.41
C GLY A 53 -0.47 12.76 -3.40
N ASP A 54 -0.03 12.93 -2.16
CA ASP A 54 -0.71 13.72 -1.13
C ASP A 54 0.14 14.95 -0.79
N ASP A 55 -0.18 16.08 -1.43
CA ASP A 55 0.57 17.34 -1.28
C ASP A 55 0.51 17.91 0.14
N VAL A 56 -0.52 17.58 0.92
CA VAL A 56 -0.69 18.03 2.30
C VAL A 56 0.14 17.16 3.23
N GLY A 57 0.10 15.84 3.01
CA GLY A 57 0.86 14.86 3.76
C GLY A 57 2.35 14.81 3.40
N LYS A 58 2.75 15.40 2.27
CA LYS A 58 4.15 15.43 1.78
C LYS A 58 4.71 14.05 1.44
N PHE A 59 3.88 13.22 0.82
CA PHE A 59 4.28 11.89 0.34
C PHE A 59 3.55 11.48 -0.93
N SER A 60 4.04 10.44 -1.58
CA SER A 60 3.37 9.71 -2.66
C SER A 60 3.54 8.21 -2.48
N PHE A 61 2.69 7.42 -3.12
CA PHE A 61 2.72 5.96 -3.05
C PHE A 61 2.12 5.34 -4.32
N VAL A 62 2.37 4.06 -4.53
CA VAL A 62 1.79 3.28 -5.63
C VAL A 62 0.61 2.46 -5.10
N THR A 63 -0.55 2.61 -5.71
CA THR A 63 -1.77 1.93 -5.23
C THR A 63 -1.70 0.42 -5.48
N PRO A 64 -2.03 -0.44 -4.49
CA PRO A 64 -2.03 -1.88 -4.72
C PRO A 64 -3.14 -2.28 -5.71
N PRO A 65 -2.98 -3.38 -6.48
CA PRO A 65 -3.99 -3.83 -7.42
C PRO A 65 -5.39 -3.98 -6.81
N GLY A 66 -6.40 -3.38 -7.44
CA GLY A 66 -7.80 -3.43 -7.00
C GLY A 66 -8.17 -2.46 -5.87
N TRP A 67 -7.19 -1.79 -5.26
CA TRP A 67 -7.43 -0.70 -4.31
C TRP A 67 -7.58 0.63 -5.04
N LYS A 68 -8.42 1.50 -4.50
CA LYS A 68 -8.66 2.84 -5.04
C LYS A 68 -8.88 3.84 -3.90
N PRO A 69 -8.47 5.10 -4.05
CA PRO A 69 -8.87 6.16 -3.12
C PRO A 69 -10.40 6.20 -2.97
N SER A 70 -10.86 6.32 -1.73
CA SER A 70 -12.28 6.48 -1.46
C SER A 70 -12.78 7.82 -2.00
N GLU A 71 -13.80 7.78 -2.86
CA GLU A 71 -14.41 8.96 -3.46
C GLU A 71 -15.31 9.74 -2.48
N GLU A 72 -15.82 9.05 -1.45
CA GLU A 72 -16.87 9.59 -0.58
C GLU A 72 -16.35 10.48 0.54
N LYS A 73 -15.06 10.41 0.88
CA LYS A 73 -14.45 11.19 1.97
C LYS A 73 -12.99 11.51 1.66
N LYS A 74 -12.73 12.75 1.21
CA LYS A 74 -11.38 13.32 1.40
C LYS A 74 -11.14 13.41 2.91
N LEU A 75 -10.28 12.54 3.43
CA LEU A 75 -9.85 12.66 4.81
C LEU A 75 -9.04 13.96 4.95
N THR A 76 -9.28 14.69 6.03
CA THR A 76 -8.58 15.94 6.32
C THR A 76 -7.12 15.64 6.72
N TYR A 77 -6.22 16.62 6.56
CA TYR A 77 -4.83 16.58 7.06
C TYR A 77 -3.87 15.62 6.33
N GLY A 78 -4.02 15.48 5.01
CA GLY A 78 -3.07 14.73 4.18
C GLY A 78 -3.11 13.23 4.43
N THR A 79 -4.30 12.70 4.66
CA THR A 79 -4.54 11.27 4.83
C THR A 79 -5.29 10.74 3.61
N THR A 80 -4.89 9.59 3.11
CA THR A 80 -5.56 8.88 2.02
C THR A 80 -6.18 7.58 2.53
N LEU A 81 -7.47 7.39 2.25
CA LEU A 81 -8.20 6.14 2.49
C LEU A 81 -8.30 5.37 1.18
N LEU A 82 -7.84 4.12 1.16
CA LEU A 82 -8.05 3.20 0.05
C LEU A 82 -9.11 2.16 0.43
N THR A 83 -9.94 1.83 -0.55
CA THR A 83 -10.98 0.79 -0.46
C THR A 83 -10.88 -0.15 -1.66
N ASN A 84 -11.34 -1.39 -1.48
CA ASN A 84 -11.38 -2.39 -2.54
C ASN A 84 -12.74 -3.10 -2.52
N SER A 85 -13.48 -3.05 -3.64
CA SER A 85 -14.82 -3.65 -3.72
C SER A 85 -14.84 -5.16 -3.61
N ALA A 86 -13.72 -5.84 -3.90
CA ALA A 86 -13.57 -7.28 -3.70
C ALA A 86 -13.20 -7.64 -2.24
N MET A 87 -12.80 -6.67 -1.43
CA MET A 87 -12.45 -6.81 -0.02
C MET A 87 -13.22 -5.77 0.81
N PRO A 88 -14.56 -5.90 0.92
CA PRO A 88 -15.42 -4.86 1.49
C PRO A 88 -15.12 -4.57 2.97
N ASP A 89 -14.57 -5.55 3.69
CA ASP A 89 -14.17 -5.41 5.10
C ASP A 89 -12.68 -5.00 5.24
N GLY A 90 -11.97 -4.85 4.11
CA GLY A 90 -10.61 -4.35 4.04
C GLY A 90 -10.56 -2.83 3.86
N VAL A 91 -9.74 -2.15 4.67
CA VAL A 91 -9.44 -0.71 4.48
C VAL A 91 -7.97 -0.42 4.67
N VAL A 92 -7.43 0.50 3.88
CA VAL A 92 -6.05 1.01 4.04
C VAL A 92 -6.07 2.51 4.27
N VAL A 93 -5.32 2.98 5.25
CA VAL A 93 -5.17 4.39 5.56
C VAL A 93 -3.69 4.75 5.56
N LEU A 94 -3.31 5.79 4.81
CA LEU A 94 -1.96 6.34 4.77
C LEU A 94 -2.00 7.81 5.18
N GLY A 95 -0.99 8.30 5.89
CA GLY A 95 -0.91 9.72 6.20
C GLY A 95 0.34 10.09 7.00
N PRO A 96 0.57 11.38 7.27
CA PRO A 96 1.66 11.82 8.12
C PRO A 96 1.44 11.31 9.55
N LEU A 97 2.50 10.80 10.16
CA LEU A 97 2.51 10.39 11.55
C LEU A 97 2.74 11.62 12.45
N ASP A 98 1.65 12.37 12.71
CA ASP A 98 1.68 13.58 13.54
C ASP A 98 1.76 13.28 15.06
N LEU A 99 2.28 14.25 15.83
CA LEU A 99 2.42 14.27 17.29
C LEU A 99 1.15 13.87 18.07
N LYS A 100 -0.03 14.09 17.46
CA LYS A 100 -1.32 13.70 18.06
C LYS A 100 -1.58 12.21 18.03
N LEU A 101 -0.97 11.48 17.10
CA LEU A 101 -0.98 10.02 17.11
C LEU A 101 0.04 9.58 18.14
N PHE A 102 -0.38 8.92 19.22
CA PHE A 102 0.51 8.51 20.32
C PHE A 102 1.79 7.80 19.85
N ALA A 103 1.72 7.08 18.73
CA ALA A 103 2.85 6.44 18.05
C ALA A 103 4.00 7.39 17.65
N SER A 104 3.69 8.64 17.30
CA SER A 104 4.67 9.66 16.90
C SER A 104 5.64 10.08 18.02
N SER A 105 5.26 9.87 19.28
CA SER A 105 6.11 10.18 20.44
C SER A 105 7.28 9.21 20.58
N TYR A 106 7.23 8.06 19.90
CA TYR A 106 8.30 7.06 19.92
C TYR A 106 9.30 7.33 18.80
N PRO A 107 10.60 7.53 19.11
CA PRO A 107 11.61 7.79 18.08
C PRO A 107 11.94 6.55 17.25
N ASP A 108 11.75 5.36 17.80
CA ASP A 108 11.99 4.08 17.13
C ASP A 108 10.77 3.65 16.29
N ASN A 109 11.00 3.33 15.00
CA ASN A 109 9.91 2.98 14.08
C ASN A 109 9.25 1.65 14.43
N ARG A 110 9.99 0.67 14.96
CA ARG A 110 9.41 -0.62 15.39
C ARG A 110 8.41 -0.38 16.53
N LYS A 111 8.81 0.35 17.56
CA LYS A 111 7.93 0.72 18.68
C LYS A 111 6.75 1.57 18.21
N ALA A 112 6.97 2.50 17.29
CA ALA A 112 5.90 3.32 16.71
C ALA A 112 4.89 2.46 15.95
N ALA A 113 5.33 1.52 15.10
CA ALA A 113 4.46 0.61 14.34
C ALA A 113 3.65 -0.32 15.27
N THR A 114 4.30 -0.92 16.28
CA THR A 114 3.64 -1.76 17.28
C THR A 114 2.56 -1.00 18.07
N ARG A 115 2.83 0.26 18.42
CA ARG A 115 1.87 1.12 19.14
C ARG A 115 0.74 1.58 18.23
N LEU A 116 1.06 1.98 17.01
CA LEU A 116 0.08 2.35 16.00
C LEU A 116 -0.90 1.20 15.74
N ALA A 117 -0.41 -0.01 15.47
CA ALA A 117 -1.24 -1.20 15.28
C ALA A 117 -2.12 -1.46 16.50
N SER A 118 -1.55 -1.32 17.70
CA SER A 118 -2.28 -1.58 18.96
C SER A 118 -3.40 -0.58 19.22
N ASP A 119 -3.11 0.71 19.11
CA ASP A 119 -4.03 1.78 19.47
C ASP A 119 -5.12 1.92 18.40
N MET A 120 -4.72 1.87 17.11
CA MET A 120 -5.66 1.95 16.00
C MET A 120 -6.48 0.69 15.82
N GLY A 121 -5.96 -0.48 16.15
CA GLY A 121 -6.75 -1.71 16.13
C GLY A 121 -7.90 -1.68 17.13
N SER A 122 -7.64 -1.23 18.37
CA SER A 122 -8.69 -1.04 19.36
C SER A 122 -9.71 0.02 18.94
N PHE A 123 -9.26 1.09 18.27
CA PHE A 123 -10.15 2.15 17.77
C PHE A 123 -11.04 1.68 16.62
N LEU A 124 -10.48 0.98 15.63
CA LEU A 124 -11.21 0.52 14.44
C LEU A 124 -12.07 -0.70 14.71
N THR A 125 -11.71 -1.51 15.70
CA THR A 125 -12.43 -2.73 16.07
C THR A 125 -12.58 -2.82 17.60
N PRO A 126 -13.56 -2.12 18.20
CA PRO A 126 -13.73 -2.03 19.65
C PRO A 126 -14.43 -3.27 20.23
N TYR A 127 -14.01 -4.46 19.79
CA TYR A 127 -14.56 -5.74 20.24
C TYR A 127 -13.51 -6.49 21.06
N PRO A 128 -13.90 -7.12 22.18
CA PRO A 128 -12.97 -7.86 23.01
C PRO A 128 -12.48 -9.11 22.29
N GLY A 129 -11.22 -9.45 22.52
CA GLY A 129 -10.57 -10.59 21.90
C GLY A 129 -9.09 -10.69 22.25
N ASN A 130 -8.47 -11.75 21.77
CA ASN A 130 -7.05 -12.05 21.99
C ASN A 130 -6.25 -11.81 20.72
N ARG A 131 -5.13 -11.11 20.86
CA ARG A 131 -4.17 -10.94 19.77
C ARG A 131 -3.33 -12.21 19.61
N ILE A 132 -3.27 -12.71 18.40
CA ILE A 132 -2.52 -13.91 18.02
C ILE A 132 -1.67 -13.60 16.79
N ASN A 133 -0.73 -14.49 16.47
CA ASN A 133 0.10 -14.40 15.26
C ASN A 133 0.80 -13.04 15.11
N TRP A 134 1.32 -12.53 16.23
CA TRP A 134 2.03 -11.26 16.26
C TRP A 134 3.36 -11.37 15.53
N GLU A 135 3.62 -10.42 14.64
CA GLU A 135 4.86 -10.32 13.88
C GLU A 135 5.32 -8.86 13.78
N GLU A 136 6.63 -8.67 13.66
CA GLU A 136 7.25 -7.36 13.44
C GLU A 136 8.28 -7.47 12.32
N GLY A 137 8.37 -6.43 11.50
CA GLY A 137 9.32 -6.32 10.41
C GLY A 137 10.16 -5.06 10.50
N LEU A 138 11.41 -5.13 10.02
CA LEU A 138 12.23 -3.97 9.70
C LEU A 138 12.55 -4.02 8.21
N PHE A 139 12.49 -2.86 7.56
CA PHE A 139 12.75 -2.72 6.14
C PHE A 139 13.14 -1.28 5.80
N GLU A 140 13.36 -1.01 4.52
CA GLU A 140 13.65 0.33 4.01
C GLU A 140 12.65 0.68 2.90
N ALA A 141 12.26 1.95 2.84
CA ALA A 141 11.43 2.50 1.76
C ALA A 141 12.09 3.78 1.27
N ASP A 142 12.46 3.83 -0.01
CA ASP A 142 13.18 4.98 -0.61
C ASP A 142 14.44 5.39 0.18
N GLY A 143 15.17 4.41 0.72
CA GLY A 143 16.36 4.63 1.55
C GLY A 143 16.08 5.17 2.97
N LEU A 144 14.80 5.28 3.36
CA LEU A 144 14.40 5.65 4.72
C LEU A 144 14.14 4.39 5.57
N PRO A 145 14.47 4.43 6.88
CA PRO A 145 14.17 3.32 7.77
C PRO A 145 12.67 3.15 7.93
N ALA A 146 12.21 1.91 7.96
CA ALA A 146 10.82 1.57 8.16
C ALA A 146 10.66 0.33 9.05
N ALA A 147 9.51 0.24 9.69
CA ALA A 147 9.13 -0.92 10.45
C ALA A 147 7.64 -1.22 10.28
N SER A 148 7.29 -2.50 10.43
CA SER A 148 5.92 -2.96 10.39
C SER A 148 5.57 -3.80 11.62
N ALA A 149 4.28 -3.86 11.93
CA ALA A 149 3.71 -4.73 12.93
C ALA A 149 2.43 -5.36 12.38
N TYR A 150 2.25 -6.66 12.62
CA TYR A 150 1.08 -7.43 12.23
C TYR A 150 0.54 -8.21 13.41
N TYR A 151 -0.77 -8.36 13.47
CA TYR A 151 -1.42 -9.38 14.29
C TYR A 151 -2.82 -9.71 13.78
N GLU A 152 -3.34 -10.82 14.28
CA GLU A 152 -4.75 -11.18 14.16
C GLU A 152 -5.44 -11.04 15.50
N THR A 153 -6.72 -10.71 15.51
CA THR A 153 -7.55 -10.73 16.71
C THR A 153 -8.58 -11.84 16.57
N ARG A 154 -8.48 -12.82 17.47
CA ARG A 154 -9.54 -13.78 17.71
C ARG A 154 -10.51 -13.18 18.70
N TYR A 155 -11.70 -12.82 18.24
CA TYR A 155 -12.72 -12.22 19.10
C TYR A 155 -13.36 -13.25 20.03
N ASP A 156 -13.87 -12.76 21.16
CA ASP A 156 -14.56 -13.60 22.14
C ASP A 156 -15.95 -14.03 21.65
N ASP A 157 -16.57 -13.23 20.77
CA ASP A 157 -17.81 -13.57 20.08
C ASP A 157 -17.54 -14.62 18.98
N PRO A 158 -18.05 -15.86 19.11
CA PRO A 158 -17.79 -16.93 18.14
C PRO A 158 -18.45 -16.71 16.77
N HIS A 159 -19.37 -15.75 16.65
CA HIS A 159 -20.01 -15.40 15.37
C HIS A 159 -19.26 -14.32 14.60
N ARG A 160 -18.22 -13.74 15.21
CA ARG A 160 -17.36 -12.74 14.58
C ARG A 160 -16.12 -13.41 14.02
N GLU A 161 -15.88 -13.19 12.74
CA GLU A 161 -14.63 -13.63 12.11
C GLU A 161 -13.42 -12.91 12.70
N ASN A 162 -12.25 -13.56 12.64
CA ASN A 162 -11.02 -12.95 13.13
C ASN A 162 -10.72 -11.65 12.38
N GLY A 163 -10.30 -10.63 13.12
CA GLY A 163 -9.79 -9.38 12.57
C GLY A 163 -8.30 -9.49 12.27
N GLN A 164 -7.81 -8.70 11.34
CA GLN A 164 -6.39 -8.58 11.03
C GLN A 164 -5.97 -7.11 11.04
N MET A 165 -4.77 -6.84 11.53
CA MET A 165 -4.18 -5.51 11.54
C MET A 165 -2.74 -5.59 11.08
N TRP A 166 -2.40 -4.74 10.11
CA TRP A 166 -1.03 -4.48 9.70
C TRP A 166 -0.79 -2.98 9.75
N ALA A 167 0.33 -2.57 10.34
CA ALA A 167 0.71 -1.17 10.39
C ALA A 167 2.18 -1.03 10.02
N ALA A 168 2.54 0.08 9.37
CA ALA A 168 3.93 0.47 9.16
C ALA A 168 4.16 1.92 9.49
N VAL A 169 5.41 2.21 9.87
CA VAL A 169 5.93 3.56 10.07
C VAL A 169 7.21 3.69 9.26
N ILE A 170 7.25 4.69 8.39
CA ILE A 170 8.32 4.94 7.42
C ILE A 170 8.89 6.34 7.69
N GLY A 171 10.21 6.51 7.57
CA GLY A 171 10.87 7.81 7.68
C GLY A 171 11.58 8.02 9.01
N ASN A 172 12.08 9.25 9.19
CA ASN A 172 12.82 9.65 10.39
C ASN A 172 12.05 10.75 11.12
N ALA A 173 11.98 10.68 12.45
CA ALA A 173 11.37 11.76 13.21
C ALA A 173 12.05 13.12 12.89
N PRO A 174 11.28 14.22 12.75
CA PRO A 174 9.84 14.31 12.97
C PRO A 174 8.97 13.92 11.75
N PHE A 175 9.56 13.71 10.57
CA PHE A 175 8.83 13.47 9.33
C PHE A 175 8.67 11.97 9.05
N ARG A 176 7.51 11.44 9.43
CA ARG A 176 7.18 10.03 9.22
C ARG A 176 5.82 9.89 8.57
N VAL A 177 5.66 8.84 7.79
CA VAL A 177 4.39 8.41 7.22
C VAL A 177 3.98 7.14 7.93
N PHE A 178 2.70 7.04 8.25
CA PHE A 178 2.10 5.81 8.70
C PHE A 178 1.29 5.16 7.58
N LEU A 179 1.23 3.84 7.63
CA LEU A 179 0.31 3.03 6.85
C LEU A 179 -0.42 2.09 7.81
N LEU A 180 -1.72 1.96 7.63
CA LEU A 180 -2.57 1.07 8.40
C LEU A 180 -3.43 0.27 7.42
N TRP A 181 -3.40 -1.05 7.50
CA TRP A 181 -4.26 -1.94 6.75
C TRP A 181 -5.05 -2.80 7.74
N ARG A 182 -6.38 -2.66 7.72
CA ARG A 182 -7.29 -3.55 8.45
C ARG A 182 -7.87 -4.56 7.49
N GLY A 183 -7.90 -5.83 7.88
CA GLY A 183 -8.62 -6.89 7.19
C GLY A 183 -9.43 -7.76 8.15
N THR A 184 -10.04 -8.79 7.60
CA THR A 184 -10.75 -9.84 8.34
C THR A 184 -10.42 -11.20 7.71
N GLN A 185 -10.91 -12.29 8.29
CA GLN A 185 -10.68 -13.63 7.72
C GLN A 185 -11.24 -13.78 6.29
N SER A 186 -12.38 -13.16 5.98
CA SER A 186 -12.99 -13.16 4.65
C SER A 186 -12.40 -12.11 3.70
N SER A 187 -11.82 -11.03 4.24
CA SER A 187 -11.07 -10.00 3.50
C SER A 187 -9.64 -9.89 4.04
N PRO A 188 -8.78 -10.91 3.82
CA PRO A 188 -7.49 -10.99 4.48
C PRO A 188 -6.49 -9.96 3.97
N ILE A 189 -5.58 -9.54 4.84
CA ILE A 189 -4.45 -8.69 4.49
C ILE A 189 -3.45 -9.53 3.68
N ASP A 190 -3.21 -9.11 2.44
CA ASP A 190 -2.05 -9.56 1.67
C ASP A 190 -0.81 -8.84 2.20
N ARG A 191 -0.06 -9.52 3.08
CA ARG A 191 1.15 -8.96 3.72
C ARG A 191 2.22 -8.54 2.70
N ALA A 192 2.31 -9.21 1.56
CA ALA A 192 3.28 -8.85 0.53
C ALA A 192 2.86 -7.57 -0.20
N GLN A 193 1.56 -7.41 -0.50
CA GLN A 193 1.05 -6.15 -1.04
C GLN A 193 1.12 -5.00 -0.03
N ALA A 194 0.86 -5.26 1.25
CA ALA A 194 0.99 -4.25 2.31
C ALA A 194 2.44 -3.75 2.43
N GLN A 195 3.39 -4.68 2.37
CA GLN A 195 4.82 -4.40 2.35
C GLN A 195 5.20 -3.60 1.09
N ALA A 196 4.81 -4.04 -0.09
CA ALA A 196 5.10 -3.36 -1.35
C ALA A 196 4.52 -1.93 -1.40
N LEU A 197 3.31 -1.73 -0.84
CA LEU A 197 2.71 -0.41 -0.69
C LEU A 197 3.56 0.49 0.20
N ALA A 198 3.99 0.00 1.36
CA ALA A 198 4.85 0.75 2.28
C ALA A 198 6.22 1.08 1.67
N GLU A 199 6.83 0.13 0.95
CA GLU A 199 8.10 0.33 0.24
C GLU A 199 7.99 1.32 -0.93
N SER A 200 6.79 1.50 -1.50
CA SER A 200 6.54 2.46 -2.58
C SER A 200 6.45 3.92 -2.12
N VAL A 201 6.38 4.15 -0.80
CA VAL A 201 6.22 5.48 -0.21
C VAL A 201 7.46 6.32 -0.48
N GLN A 202 7.25 7.51 -1.04
CA GLN A 202 8.28 8.52 -1.28
C GLN A 202 7.84 9.83 -0.63
N MET A 203 8.69 10.41 0.22
CA MET A 203 8.43 11.68 0.90
C MET A 203 9.07 12.84 0.11
N TYR A 204 8.45 14.02 0.09
CA TYR A 204 8.98 15.20 -0.62
C TYR A 204 8.55 16.54 -0.02
#